data_AF-A0A2N9JCL2-F1
#
_entry.id   AF-A0A2N9JCL2-F1
#
_cell.length_a   1.000
_cell.length_b   1.000
_cell.length_c   1.000
_cell.angle_alpha   90.00
_cell.angle_beta   90.00
_cell.angle_gamma   90.00
#
_symmetry.space_group_name_H-M   'P 1'
#
loop_
_entity.id
_entity.type
_entity.pdbx_description
1 polymer ?
#
loop_
_entity_poly.entity_id
_entity_poly.type
_entity_poly.pdbx_seq_one_letter_code
_entity_poly.pdbx_strand_id
1 'polypeptide(L)'
;MRRDHAGRALLNRQRDRCCAVLASVPPDAPTLCAGWTAFDLAAHLDALCRDALSWPGIALPWFEPVTARRAARLQAWLGYTGLIDRLRTGSPVIPPFGLDPWQGWGHHLGEWFVHTEDVRRANHLPAAEPDAALSEALWLRVQVAARILHRRDRDGLVLRHSDGRSAVVVDGPAPVVVTGEPAELMVWVYRAGSADVVIA
;
A
#
# COMPACT_ATOMS: atom_id res chain seq x y z
N MET A 1 22.41 -8.99 6.07
CA MET A 1 22.94 -8.00 7.05
C MET A 1 22.94 -6.54 6.56
N ARG A 2 23.72 -6.11 5.54
CA ARG A 2 23.67 -4.70 5.06
C ARG A 2 22.40 -4.36 4.26
N ARG A 3 21.86 -5.29 3.46
CA ARG A 3 20.64 -5.08 2.67
C ARG A 3 19.38 -4.99 3.54
N ASP A 4 19.34 -5.75 4.63
CA ASP A 4 18.23 -5.81 5.59
C ASP A 4 18.01 -4.46 6.29
N HIS A 5 19.09 -3.73 6.58
CA HIS A 5 19.03 -2.39 7.18
C HIS A 5 18.49 -1.33 6.22
N ALA A 6 18.88 -1.39 4.94
CA ALA A 6 18.40 -0.46 3.91
C ALA A 6 16.90 -0.65 3.64
N GLY A 7 16.43 -1.90 3.56
CA GLY A 7 15.01 -2.21 3.41
C GLY A 7 14.18 -1.73 4.60
N ARG A 8 14.67 -1.96 5.82
CA ARG A 8 13.99 -1.48 7.04
C ARG A 8 13.96 0.05 7.12
N ALA A 9 15.04 0.72 6.72
CA ALA A 9 15.08 2.18 6.65
C ALA A 9 14.06 2.73 5.63
N LEU A 10 13.94 2.08 4.47
CA LEU A 10 12.93 2.43 3.47
C LEU A 10 11.51 2.27 4.01
N LEU A 11 11.21 1.17 4.70
CA LEU A 11 9.90 0.98 5.37
C LEU A 11 9.60 2.05 6.41
N ASN A 12 10.58 2.41 7.25
CA ASN A 12 10.40 3.49 8.22
C ASN A 12 10.04 4.80 7.51
N ARG A 13 10.74 5.15 6.41
CA ARG A 13 10.40 6.36 5.62
C ARG A 13 8.98 6.31 5.06
N GLN A 14 8.52 5.15 4.58
CA GLN A 14 7.15 5.02 4.05
C GLN A 14 6.10 5.12 5.14
N ARG A 15 6.32 4.51 6.31
CA ARG A 15 5.46 4.68 7.49
C ARG A 15 5.39 6.15 7.90
N ASP A 16 6.53 6.83 7.97
CA ASP A 16 6.59 8.23 8.40
C ASP A 16 5.89 9.16 7.41
N ARG A 17 6.07 8.92 6.10
CA ARG A 17 5.32 9.61 5.03
C ARG A 17 3.81 9.38 5.17
N CYS A 18 3.38 8.14 5.39
CA CYS A 18 1.97 7.81 5.61
C CYS A 18 1.40 8.56 6.81
N CYS A 19 2.12 8.55 7.95
CA CYS A 19 1.72 9.28 9.15
C CYS A 19 1.66 10.79 8.93
N ALA A 20 2.54 11.35 8.10
CA ALA A 20 2.52 12.78 7.76
C ALA A 20 1.29 13.14 6.91
N VAL A 21 0.96 12.33 5.91
CA VAL A 21 -0.24 12.52 5.07
C VAL A 21 -1.53 12.36 5.88
N LEU A 22 -1.60 11.36 6.75
CA LEU A 22 -2.73 11.20 7.67
C LEU A 22 -2.88 12.41 8.60
N ALA A 23 -1.77 12.93 9.13
CA ALA A 23 -1.80 14.10 10.00
C ALA A 23 -2.19 15.40 9.28
N SER A 24 -2.09 15.46 7.95
CA SER A 24 -2.46 16.66 7.17
C SER A 24 -3.93 16.73 6.78
N VAL A 25 -4.73 15.73 7.11
CA VAL A 25 -6.17 15.66 6.79
C VAL A 25 -6.99 15.43 8.06
N PRO A 26 -8.27 15.86 8.11
CA PRO A 26 -9.14 15.53 9.23
C PRO A 26 -9.49 14.03 9.24
N PRO A 27 -9.92 13.46 10.40
CA PRO A 27 -10.19 12.03 10.53
C PRO A 27 -11.29 11.51 9.58
N ASP A 28 -12.24 12.35 9.20
CA ASP A 28 -13.36 12.05 8.31
C ASP A 28 -13.02 12.27 6.82
N ALA A 29 -11.79 12.68 6.50
CA ALA A 29 -11.36 12.90 5.13
C ALA A 29 -11.55 11.64 4.26
N PRO A 30 -11.97 11.79 3.00
CA PRO A 30 -12.18 10.66 2.10
C PRO A 30 -10.87 9.95 1.76
N THR A 31 -10.97 8.69 1.34
CA THR A 31 -9.87 7.92 0.78
C THR A 31 -10.31 7.25 -0.53
N LEU A 32 -9.36 6.75 -1.31
CA LEU A 32 -9.70 5.90 -2.48
C LEU A 32 -10.24 4.52 -2.09
N CYS A 33 -10.15 4.13 -0.81
CA CYS A 33 -10.85 2.96 -0.29
C CYS A 33 -12.33 3.32 -0.09
N ALA A 34 -13.20 2.84 -0.97
CA ALA A 34 -14.62 3.15 -0.93
C ALA A 34 -15.23 2.90 0.47
N GLY A 35 -15.88 3.93 1.01
CA GLY A 35 -16.51 3.88 2.33
C GLY A 35 -15.57 4.09 3.53
N TRP A 36 -14.26 4.26 3.31
CA TRP A 36 -13.30 4.46 4.41
C TRP A 36 -12.89 5.92 4.55
N THR A 37 -12.93 6.39 5.79
CA THR A 37 -12.32 7.65 6.20
C THR A 37 -10.81 7.50 6.43
N ALA A 38 -10.08 8.61 6.55
CA ALA A 38 -8.69 8.61 6.96
C ALA A 38 -8.48 7.92 8.33
N PHE A 39 -9.46 8.03 9.24
CA PHE A 39 -9.45 7.30 10.50
C PHE A 39 -9.55 5.79 10.29
N ASP A 40 -10.48 5.31 9.45
CA ASP A 40 -10.65 3.88 9.19
C ASP A 40 -9.39 3.27 8.58
N LEU A 41 -8.77 3.99 7.64
CA LEU A 41 -7.50 3.59 7.04
C LEU A 41 -6.34 3.56 8.05
N ALA A 42 -6.26 4.53 8.96
CA ALA A 42 -5.28 4.50 10.05
C ALA A 42 -5.52 3.32 11.03
N ALA A 43 -6.78 3.03 11.35
CA ALA A 43 -7.15 1.92 12.22
C ALA A 43 -6.84 0.56 11.57
N HIS A 44 -7.03 0.47 10.25
CA HIS A 44 -6.62 -0.68 9.45
C HIS A 44 -5.11 -0.92 9.52
N LEU A 45 -4.29 0.11 9.31
CA LEU A 45 -2.83 0.00 9.41
C LEU A 45 -2.38 -0.42 10.82
N ASP A 46 -2.99 0.11 11.88
CA ASP A 46 -2.68 -0.29 13.27
C ASP A 46 -3.03 -1.76 13.51
N ALA A 47 -4.17 -2.20 12.95
CA ALA A 47 -4.58 -3.59 13.01
C ALA A 47 -3.59 -4.53 12.33
N LEU A 48 -3.15 -4.18 11.11
CA LEU A 48 -2.13 -4.96 10.39
C LEU A 48 -0.84 -5.06 11.20
N CYS A 49 -0.34 -3.96 11.74
CA CYS A 49 0.92 -3.95 12.48
C CYS A 49 0.88 -4.70 13.82
N ARG A 50 -0.29 -4.86 14.45
CA ARG A 50 -0.38 -5.26 15.87
C ARG A 50 -1.30 -6.43 16.16
N ASP A 51 -2.17 -6.81 15.24
CA ASP A 51 -3.15 -7.87 15.45
C ASP A 51 -3.24 -8.80 14.25
N ALA A 52 -2.27 -9.72 14.23
CA ALA A 52 -2.16 -10.79 13.25
C ALA A 52 -3.42 -11.66 13.13
N LEU A 53 -4.25 -11.74 14.19
CA LEU A 53 -5.45 -12.58 14.23
C LEU A 53 -6.64 -11.95 13.49
N SER A 54 -6.63 -10.63 13.29
CA SER A 54 -7.69 -9.89 12.58
C SER A 54 -7.54 -9.89 11.05
N TRP A 55 -6.42 -10.41 10.52
CA TRP A 55 -6.04 -10.34 9.11
C TRP A 55 -7.03 -10.96 8.09
N PRO A 56 -7.73 -12.08 8.37
CA PRO A 56 -8.69 -12.67 7.42
C PRO A 56 -9.87 -11.74 7.11
N GLY A 57 -10.23 -10.85 8.04
CA GLY A 57 -11.30 -9.87 7.88
C GLY A 57 -10.82 -8.52 7.35
N ILE A 58 -9.54 -8.38 7.00
CA ILE A 58 -8.94 -7.09 6.63
C ILE A 58 -8.43 -7.10 5.18
N ALA A 59 -7.96 -8.25 4.69
CA ALA A 59 -7.46 -8.42 3.33
C ALA A 59 -8.56 -8.52 2.24
N LEU A 60 -9.83 -8.49 2.63
CA LEU A 60 -10.98 -8.63 1.74
C LEU A 60 -11.92 -7.42 1.91
N PRO A 61 -12.32 -6.73 0.82
CA PRO A 61 -13.26 -5.59 0.86
C PRO A 61 -14.62 -5.91 1.53
N TRP A 62 -14.90 -7.18 1.82
CA TRP A 62 -16.18 -7.70 2.29
C TRP A 62 -16.39 -7.65 3.81
N PHE A 63 -15.40 -7.22 4.60
CA PHE A 63 -15.45 -7.28 6.08
C PHE A 63 -15.48 -5.91 6.78
N GLU A 64 -16.14 -4.95 6.13
CA GLU A 64 -16.46 -3.60 6.62
C GLU A 64 -17.00 -3.53 8.08
N PRO A 65 -17.82 -4.48 8.59
CA PRO A 65 -18.34 -4.40 9.96
C PRO A 65 -17.29 -4.65 11.06
N VAL A 66 -16.24 -5.44 10.78
CA VAL A 66 -15.20 -5.77 11.76
C VAL A 66 -14.20 -4.62 11.85
N THR A 67 -13.86 -4.02 10.70
CA THR A 67 -13.02 -2.83 10.63
C THR A 67 -13.71 -1.64 11.30
N ALA A 68 -15.00 -1.40 11.05
CA ALA A 68 -15.77 -0.29 11.64
C ALA A 68 -15.85 -0.37 13.18
N ARG A 69 -16.14 -1.56 13.74
CA ARG A 69 -16.19 -1.74 15.22
C ARG A 69 -14.84 -1.49 15.89
N ARG A 70 -13.76 -1.88 15.22
CA ARG A 70 -12.40 -1.66 15.72
C ARG A 70 -12.01 -0.20 15.63
N ALA A 71 -12.30 0.44 14.50
CA ALA A 71 -12.09 1.88 14.31
C ALA A 71 -12.82 2.66 15.41
N ALA A 72 -14.10 2.38 15.66
CA ALA A 72 -14.87 3.02 16.73
C ALA A 72 -14.25 2.85 18.13
N ARG A 73 -13.72 1.66 18.46
CA ARG A 73 -13.01 1.42 19.73
C ARG A 73 -11.71 2.20 19.83
N LEU A 74 -10.91 2.23 18.77
CA LEU A 74 -9.67 3.01 18.73
C LEU A 74 -9.95 4.51 18.80
N GLN A 75 -11.04 4.96 18.17
CA GLN A 75 -11.47 6.36 18.21
C GLN A 75 -11.85 6.76 19.63
N ALA A 76 -12.61 5.93 20.35
CA ALA A 76 -12.97 6.18 21.74
C ALA A 76 -11.75 6.13 22.69
N TRP A 77 -10.72 5.35 22.38
CA TRP A 77 -9.58 5.15 23.27
C TRP A 77 -8.40 6.10 23.04
N LEU A 78 -8.03 6.39 21.78
CA LEU A 78 -6.84 7.19 21.42
C LEU A 78 -7.19 8.50 20.71
N GLY A 79 -8.34 8.56 20.04
CA GLY A 79 -8.59 9.57 19.01
C GLY A 79 -7.63 9.45 17.82
N TYR A 80 -7.82 10.33 16.83
CA TYR A 80 -7.09 10.25 15.56
C TYR A 80 -5.60 10.56 15.70
N THR A 81 -5.25 11.66 16.37
CA THR A 81 -3.86 12.06 16.61
C THR A 81 -3.10 11.00 17.40
N GLY A 82 -3.71 10.44 18.46
CA GLY A 82 -3.10 9.37 19.26
C GLY A 82 -2.89 8.09 18.46
N LEU A 83 -3.80 7.76 17.53
CA LEU A 83 -3.63 6.63 16.62
C LEU A 83 -2.46 6.85 15.65
N ILE A 84 -2.33 8.05 15.07
CA ILE A 84 -1.21 8.39 14.18
C ILE A 84 0.13 8.33 14.93
N ASP A 85 0.20 8.87 16.15
CA ASP A 85 1.42 8.82 16.97
C ASP A 85 1.82 7.38 17.32
N ARG A 86 0.81 6.54 17.59
CA ARG A 86 1.00 5.11 17.82
C ARG A 86 1.49 4.38 16.57
N LEU A 87 1.04 4.74 15.38
CA LEU A 87 1.57 4.21 14.12
C LEU A 87 3.02 4.65 13.94
N ARG A 88 3.31 5.95 14.08
CA ARG A 88 4.63 6.55 13.87
C ARG A 88 5.70 5.97 14.79
N THR A 89 5.35 5.62 16.02
CA THR A 89 6.28 5.03 17.00
C THR A 89 6.37 3.50 16.90
N GLY A 90 5.42 2.86 16.22
CA GLY A 90 5.36 1.41 16.05
C GLY A 90 6.32 0.86 14.98
N SER A 91 6.58 -0.45 15.02
CA SER A 91 7.31 -1.12 13.94
C SER A 91 6.52 -1.00 12.62
N PRO A 92 7.15 -0.64 11.48
CA PRO A 92 6.47 -0.62 10.18
C PRO A 92 6.22 -2.04 9.63
N VAL A 93 6.68 -3.08 10.33
CA VAL A 93 6.55 -4.48 9.94
C VAL A 93 5.19 -5.01 10.36
N ILE A 94 4.48 -5.62 9.42
CA ILE A 94 3.21 -6.34 9.60
C ILE A 94 3.53 -7.82 9.88
N PRO A 95 3.48 -8.27 11.14
CA PRO A 95 4.04 -9.56 11.55
C PRO A 95 3.61 -10.79 10.72
N PRO A 96 2.34 -10.91 10.26
CA PRO A 96 1.90 -12.04 9.44
C PRO A 96 2.70 -12.27 8.15
N PHE A 97 3.23 -11.21 7.53
CA PHE A 97 3.98 -11.34 6.27
C PHE A 97 5.46 -11.66 6.49
N GLY A 98 5.95 -11.61 7.74
CA GLY A 98 7.37 -11.67 8.04
C GLY A 98 8.17 -10.53 7.40
N LEU A 99 9.48 -10.53 7.54
CA LEU A 99 10.36 -9.69 6.74
C LEU A 99 10.91 -10.52 5.59
N ASP A 100 10.89 -9.96 4.37
CA ASP A 100 11.63 -10.55 3.25
C ASP A 100 13.12 -10.56 3.60
N PRO A 101 13.78 -11.73 3.71
CA PRO A 101 15.17 -11.82 4.15
C PRO A 101 16.17 -11.25 3.13
N TRP A 102 15.75 -10.99 1.90
CA TRP A 102 16.58 -10.45 0.82
C TRP A 102 16.45 -8.94 0.69
N GLN A 103 15.21 -8.44 0.78
CA GLN A 103 14.84 -7.06 0.46
C GLN A 103 14.51 -6.22 1.70
N GLY A 104 14.06 -6.85 2.79
CA GLY A 104 13.75 -6.18 4.05
C GLY A 104 12.48 -5.34 4.07
N TRP A 105 11.70 -5.29 2.97
CA TRP A 105 10.45 -4.51 2.89
C TRP A 105 9.19 -5.31 2.51
N GLY A 106 9.30 -6.36 1.70
CA GLY A 106 8.20 -7.32 1.42
C GLY A 106 6.81 -6.70 1.18
N HIS A 107 5.77 -7.35 1.70
CA HIS A 107 4.39 -6.86 1.55
C HIS A 107 4.15 -5.50 2.21
N HIS A 108 4.87 -5.17 3.29
CA HIS A 108 4.73 -3.92 4.06
C HIS A 108 4.85 -2.67 3.20
N LEU A 109 5.75 -2.69 2.21
CA LEU A 109 5.94 -1.57 1.31
C LEU A 109 4.64 -1.23 0.56
N GLY A 110 3.90 -2.25 0.12
CA GLY A 110 2.66 -2.04 -0.60
C GLY A 110 1.58 -1.42 0.27
N GLU A 111 1.41 -1.93 1.49
CA GLU A 111 0.45 -1.40 2.45
C GLU A 111 0.74 0.07 2.78
N TRP A 112 1.98 0.40 3.15
CA TRP A 112 2.34 1.78 3.47
C TRP A 112 2.25 2.72 2.28
N PHE A 113 2.73 2.29 1.10
CA PHE A 113 2.75 3.14 -0.09
C PHE A 113 1.35 3.37 -0.65
N VAL A 114 0.58 2.31 -0.90
CA VAL A 114 -0.75 2.40 -1.53
C VAL A 114 -1.72 3.16 -0.63
N HIS A 115 -1.73 2.90 0.69
CA HIS A 115 -2.62 3.62 1.60
C HIS A 115 -2.19 5.07 1.84
N THR A 116 -0.91 5.41 1.67
CA THR A 116 -0.50 6.82 1.58
C THR A 116 -1.12 7.47 0.36
N GLU A 117 -1.06 6.81 -0.80
CA GLU A 117 -1.63 7.33 -2.05
C GLU A 117 -3.17 7.38 -2.02
N ASP A 118 -3.83 6.46 -1.33
CA ASP A 118 -5.29 6.46 -1.14
C ASP A 118 -5.77 7.74 -0.44
N VAL A 119 -5.07 8.17 0.61
CA VAL A 119 -5.39 9.42 1.32
C VAL A 119 -4.95 10.62 0.47
N ARG A 120 -3.72 10.59 -0.05
CA ARG A 120 -3.13 11.71 -0.79
C ARG A 120 -3.97 12.09 -2.01
N ARG A 121 -4.30 11.12 -2.86
CA ARG A 121 -5.02 11.35 -4.13
C ARG A 121 -6.46 11.78 -3.89
N ALA A 122 -7.16 11.14 -2.95
CA ALA A 122 -8.54 11.51 -2.60
C ALA A 122 -8.66 12.94 -2.04
N ASN A 123 -7.59 13.48 -1.47
CA ASN A 123 -7.56 14.81 -0.87
C ASN A 123 -6.72 15.81 -1.69
N HIS A 124 -6.37 15.50 -2.94
CA HIS A 124 -5.60 16.35 -3.84
C HIS A 124 -4.29 16.89 -3.25
N LEU A 125 -3.66 16.11 -2.38
CA LEU A 125 -2.39 16.48 -1.74
C LEU A 125 -1.22 16.30 -2.74
N PRO A 126 -0.17 17.14 -2.65
CA PRO A 126 0.95 17.09 -3.58
C PRO A 126 1.67 15.73 -3.54
N ALA A 127 2.06 15.23 -4.71
CA ALA A 127 2.90 14.04 -4.81
C ALA A 127 4.33 14.35 -4.38
N ALA A 128 4.97 13.38 -3.72
CA ALA A 128 6.41 13.40 -3.52
C ALA A 128 7.04 12.33 -4.41
N GLU A 129 7.89 12.79 -5.33
CA GLU A 129 8.60 11.94 -6.29
C GLU A 129 9.39 10.84 -5.58
N PRO A 130 9.22 9.56 -5.97
CA PRO A 130 10.01 8.48 -5.43
C PRO A 130 11.50 8.68 -5.71
N ASP A 131 12.35 8.55 -4.69
CA ASP A 131 13.78 8.40 -4.90
C ASP A 131 14.08 7.09 -5.66
N ALA A 132 15.28 6.97 -6.25
CA ALA A 132 15.65 5.80 -7.05
C ALA A 132 15.53 4.47 -6.27
N ALA A 133 15.78 4.48 -4.96
CA ALA A 133 15.69 3.28 -4.13
C ALA A 133 14.23 2.87 -3.90
N LEU A 134 13.33 3.83 -3.69
CA LEU A 134 11.89 3.59 -3.60
C LEU A 134 11.32 3.15 -4.95
N SER A 135 11.71 3.79 -6.05
CA SER A 135 11.27 3.41 -7.39
C SER A 135 11.63 1.96 -7.70
N GLU A 136 12.88 1.54 -7.44
CA GLU A 136 13.31 0.16 -7.64
C GLU A 136 12.57 -0.83 -6.72
N ALA A 137 12.37 -0.47 -5.45
CA ALA A 137 11.62 -1.31 -4.52
C ALA A 137 10.15 -1.48 -4.95
N LEU A 138 9.52 -0.41 -5.46
CA LEU A 138 8.16 -0.47 -6.01
C LEU A 138 8.11 -1.34 -7.28
N TRP A 139 9.11 -1.24 -8.16
CA TRP A 139 9.18 -2.07 -9.37
C TRP A 139 9.24 -3.57 -9.06
N LEU A 140 10.03 -3.97 -8.06
CA LEU A 140 10.07 -5.36 -7.61
C LEU A 140 8.76 -5.76 -6.92
N ARG A 141 8.21 -4.88 -6.08
CA ARG A 141 6.99 -5.16 -5.32
C ARG A 141 5.76 -5.32 -6.22
N VAL A 142 5.62 -4.47 -7.23
CA VAL A 142 4.43 -4.42 -8.09
C VAL A 142 4.29 -5.70 -8.91
N GLN A 143 5.39 -6.30 -9.35
CA GLN A 143 5.38 -7.59 -10.05
C GLN A 143 4.75 -8.70 -9.19
N VAL A 144 5.13 -8.76 -7.91
CA VAL A 144 4.57 -9.72 -6.95
C VAL A 144 3.10 -9.40 -6.63
N ALA A 145 2.77 -8.13 -6.42
CA ALA A 145 1.41 -7.69 -6.11
C ALA A 145 0.46 -8.01 -7.27
N ALA A 146 0.84 -7.63 -8.49
CA ALA A 146 0.06 -7.86 -9.69
C ALA A 146 -0.12 -9.36 -9.94
N ARG A 147 0.91 -10.19 -9.73
CA ARG A 147 0.80 -11.65 -9.85
C ARG A 147 -0.28 -12.21 -8.94
N ILE A 148 -0.40 -11.71 -7.71
CA ILE A 148 -1.37 -12.20 -6.73
C ILE A 148 -2.78 -11.72 -7.07
N LEU A 149 -2.93 -10.41 -7.33
CA LEU A 149 -4.22 -9.76 -7.50
C LEU A 149 -4.86 -10.07 -8.86
N HIS A 150 -4.04 -10.20 -9.91
CA HIS A 150 -4.47 -10.42 -11.30
C HIS A 150 -4.28 -11.87 -11.76
N ARG A 151 -3.96 -12.83 -10.88
CA ARG A 151 -3.71 -14.24 -11.26
C ARG A 151 -4.82 -14.93 -12.07
N ARG A 152 -6.03 -14.35 -12.10
CA ARG A 152 -7.19 -14.89 -12.81
C ARG A 152 -7.35 -14.33 -14.23
N ASP A 153 -6.55 -13.35 -14.62
CA ASP A 153 -6.61 -12.70 -15.93
C ASP A 153 -6.07 -13.66 -16.99
N ARG A 154 -6.98 -14.43 -17.60
CA ARG A 154 -6.65 -15.56 -18.48
C ARG A 154 -5.95 -15.14 -19.78
N ASP A 155 -6.17 -13.90 -20.20
CA ASP A 155 -5.58 -13.36 -21.43
C ASP A 155 -4.11 -12.97 -21.24
N GLY A 156 -3.66 -12.84 -19.99
CA GLY A 156 -2.29 -12.49 -19.63
C GLY A 156 -2.14 -11.02 -19.21
N LEU A 157 -1.03 -10.72 -18.52
CA LEU A 157 -0.71 -9.39 -18.03
C LEU A 157 0.80 -9.16 -18.08
N VAL A 158 1.20 -8.05 -18.70
CA VAL A 158 2.59 -7.57 -18.72
C VAL A 158 2.63 -6.19 -18.10
N LEU A 159 3.52 -6.00 -17.13
CA LEU A 159 3.86 -4.68 -16.62
C LEU A 159 5.09 -4.17 -17.37
N ARG A 160 5.09 -2.88 -17.71
CA ARG A 160 6.22 -2.20 -18.33
C ARG A 160 6.54 -0.92 -17.58
N HIS A 161 7.79 -0.80 -17.14
CA HIS A 161 8.31 0.44 -16.61
C HIS A 161 8.58 1.41 -17.77
N SER A 162 8.38 2.71 -17.56
CA SER A 162 8.73 3.75 -18.52
C SER A 162 10.19 3.72 -19.01
N ASP A 163 11.11 3.11 -18.25
CA ASP A 163 12.53 2.96 -18.61
C ASP A 163 12.79 1.82 -19.61
N GLY A 164 11.73 1.11 -20.03
CA GLY A 164 11.79 0.01 -20.98
C GLY A 164 11.85 -1.38 -20.35
N ARG A 165 12.06 -1.51 -19.03
CA ARG A 165 11.97 -2.81 -18.36
C ARG A 165 10.54 -3.35 -18.41
N SER A 166 10.40 -4.67 -18.56
CA SER A 166 9.09 -5.33 -18.57
C SER A 166 9.09 -6.63 -17.80
N ALA A 167 7.95 -6.97 -17.22
CA ALA A 167 7.73 -8.22 -16.49
C ALA A 167 6.43 -8.88 -16.94
N VAL A 168 6.51 -10.13 -17.40
CA VAL A 168 5.33 -10.97 -17.64
C VAL A 168 4.80 -11.41 -16.27
N VAL A 169 3.65 -10.85 -15.90
CA VAL A 169 2.99 -11.10 -14.62
C VAL A 169 1.96 -12.21 -14.73
N VAL A 170 1.22 -12.33 -15.82
CA VAL A 170 0.38 -13.49 -16.07
C VAL A 170 0.63 -13.90 -17.50
N ASP A 171 0.96 -15.18 -17.71
CA ASP A 171 1.12 -15.70 -19.06
C ASP A 171 -0.25 -15.92 -19.69
N GLY A 172 -0.37 -15.63 -20.98
CA GLY A 172 -1.63 -15.70 -21.70
C GLY A 172 -1.50 -15.35 -23.18
N PRO A 173 -2.50 -15.74 -23.99
CA PRO A 173 -2.44 -15.64 -25.44
C PRO A 173 -2.56 -14.21 -25.99
N ALA A 174 -3.05 -13.25 -25.19
CA ALA A 174 -3.29 -11.87 -25.60
C ALA A 174 -3.08 -10.92 -24.40
N PRO A 175 -1.84 -10.79 -23.90
CA PRO A 175 -1.60 -10.12 -22.63
C PRO A 175 -1.88 -8.63 -22.71
N VAL A 176 -2.60 -8.12 -21.72
CA VAL A 176 -2.76 -6.67 -21.52
C VAL A 176 -1.41 -6.11 -21.07
N VAL A 177 -0.95 -5.04 -21.72
CA VAL A 177 0.31 -4.37 -21.38
C VAL A 177 0.00 -3.07 -20.66
N VAL A 178 0.46 -2.95 -19.41
CA VAL A 178 0.29 -1.74 -18.60
C VAL A 178 1.64 -1.08 -18.40
N THR A 179 1.76 0.15 -18.88
CA THR A 179 3.01 0.92 -18.88
C THR A 179 2.91 2.15 -17.99
N GLY A 180 3.92 2.37 -17.14
CA GLY A 180 4.02 3.57 -16.30
C GLY A 180 5.20 3.56 -15.34
N GLU A 181 5.30 4.58 -14.51
CA GLU A 181 6.27 4.60 -13.40
C GLU A 181 5.90 3.54 -12.34
N PRO A 182 6.86 2.97 -11.60
CA PRO A 182 6.58 1.95 -10.59
C PRO A 182 5.55 2.37 -9.53
N ALA A 183 5.53 3.65 -9.17
CA ALA A 183 4.52 4.23 -8.30
C ALA A 183 3.10 4.14 -8.89
N GLU A 184 2.93 4.53 -10.15
CA GLU A 184 1.64 4.49 -10.84
C GLU A 184 1.20 3.06 -11.12
N LEU A 185 2.11 2.17 -11.52
CA LEU A 185 1.81 0.74 -11.67
C LEU A 185 1.33 0.14 -10.35
N MET A 186 1.94 0.53 -9.23
CA MET A 186 1.52 0.05 -7.92
C MET A 186 0.11 0.56 -7.55
N VAL A 187 -0.23 1.81 -7.85
CA VAL A 187 -1.60 2.33 -7.64
C VAL A 187 -2.59 1.62 -8.58
N TRP A 188 -2.22 1.43 -9.85
CA TRP A 188 -3.06 0.78 -10.86
C TRP A 188 -3.47 -0.63 -10.44
N VAL A 189 -2.52 -1.43 -9.94
CA VAL A 189 -2.78 -2.81 -9.48
C VAL A 189 -3.86 -2.87 -8.39
N TYR A 190 -4.01 -1.83 -7.56
CA TYR A 190 -4.95 -1.80 -6.44
C TYR A 190 -6.22 -0.98 -6.70
N ARG A 191 -6.16 0.02 -7.60
CA ARG A 191 -7.23 1.01 -7.80
C ARG A 191 -7.65 1.21 -9.26
N ALA A 192 -6.92 0.62 -10.20
CA ALA A 192 -7.09 0.74 -11.64
C ALA A 192 -7.16 2.20 -12.13
N GLY A 193 -8.33 2.85 -12.06
CA GLY A 193 -8.59 4.17 -12.64
C GLY A 193 -8.06 5.38 -11.86
N SER A 194 -7.26 5.18 -10.80
CA SER A 194 -6.65 6.27 -10.01
C SER A 194 -5.15 6.45 -10.27
N ALA A 195 -4.64 5.80 -11.33
CA ALA A 195 -3.22 5.78 -11.69
C ALA A 195 -2.99 6.33 -13.10
N ASP A 196 -1.86 7.00 -13.27
CA ASP A 196 -1.42 7.53 -14.56
C ASP A 196 -0.61 6.47 -15.32
N VAL A 197 -1.31 5.57 -16.00
CA VAL A 197 -0.72 4.47 -16.80
C VAL A 197 -1.29 4.41 -18.21
N VAL A 198 -0.52 3.84 -19.13
CA VAL A 198 -0.96 3.54 -20.50
C VAL A 198 -1.27 2.06 -20.59
N ILE A 199 -2.48 1.72 -21.05
CA ILE A 199 -2.94 0.34 -21.24
C ILE A 199 -3.03 0.07 -22.74
N ALA A 200 -2.36 -0.99 -23.20
CA ALA A 200 -2.33 -1.43 -24.59
C ALA A 200 -2.63 -2.93 -24.72
#